data_AF-A0AAU8EQ68-F1
#
_entry.id   AF-A0AAU8EQ68-F1
#
_cell.length_a   1.000
_cell.length_b   1.000
_cell.length_c   1.000
_cell.angle_alpha   90.00
_cell.angle_beta   90.00
_cell.angle_gamma   90.00
#
_symmetry.space_group_name_H-M   'P 1'
#
loop_
_entity.id
_entity.type
_entity.pdbx_description
1 polymer ?
#
loop_
_entity_poly.entity_id
_entity_poly.type
_entity_poly.pdbx_seq_one_letter_code
_entity_poly.pdbx_strand_id
1 'polypeptide(L)'
;MTETLRVAVIGAGRMGADHIQRLSKRIHGAEVAAVVDVDLARAQAAIEGIPGAVALADAEEALNNGDVNAVLIATPGFLHEEILLKAIAKDIPILCEKPLTPDAESSWKIVQAEEKLGRKRIQVGFMRRFDAEYSALGQVIRDGELGELLMLHHQHRNPTTPAGFTNEMLINDSVVHEFDAIRFFTGEEITSVQVRLGKATKNAPAGQHDPQHVLIETESGVLADVEIYVNAKFGYEVATQASFEDGIVSIGGDSGPYVRSNGRWGGKVTPGFEERFGAAYDVEIQAWVDAALRGEIGGPSAWDGYATAACCEAGVEAQKNGEKVAVKLNAKPALYS
;
A
#
# COMPACT_ATOMS: atom_id res chain seq x y z
N MET A 1 -2.28 5.99 33.07
CA MET A 1 -2.39 4.65 32.48
C MET A 1 -2.17 4.86 31.01
N THR A 2 -1.09 4.33 30.43
CA THR A 2 -0.88 4.38 28.98
C THR A 2 -1.98 3.52 28.37
N GLU A 3 -2.95 4.16 27.72
CA GLU A 3 -4.08 3.48 27.08
C GLU A 3 -3.53 2.48 26.05
N THR A 4 -4.04 1.25 26.06
CA THR A 4 -3.83 0.27 24.98
C THR A 4 -4.88 0.52 23.92
N LEU A 5 -4.51 0.55 22.64
CA LEU A 5 -5.49 0.61 21.56
C LEU A 5 -6.27 -0.70 21.49
N ARG A 6 -7.59 -0.58 21.48
CA ARG A 6 -8.53 -1.69 21.37
C ARG A 6 -9.07 -1.68 19.95
N VAL A 7 -8.49 -2.53 19.11
CA VAL A 7 -8.63 -2.48 17.65
C VAL A 7 -9.75 -3.41 17.18
N ALA A 8 -10.69 -2.89 16.41
CA ALA A 8 -11.58 -3.70 15.58
C ALA A 8 -10.91 -3.96 14.22
N VAL A 9 -10.70 -5.23 13.86
CA VAL A 9 -10.24 -5.60 12.51
C VAL A 9 -11.45 -5.97 11.66
N ILE A 10 -11.71 -5.17 10.62
CA ILE A 10 -12.85 -5.34 9.73
C ILE A 10 -12.36 -6.00 8.43
N GLY A 11 -12.78 -7.25 8.23
CA GLY A 11 -12.28 -8.16 7.19
C GLY A 11 -11.29 -9.16 7.78
N ALA A 12 -11.60 -10.46 7.71
CA ALA A 12 -10.74 -11.56 8.17
C ALA A 12 -10.26 -12.43 7.00
N GLY A 13 -10.14 -11.84 5.80
CA GLY A 13 -9.51 -12.46 4.64
C GLY A 13 -8.00 -12.64 4.83
N ARG A 14 -7.25 -12.87 3.75
CA ARG A 14 -5.80 -13.14 3.82
C ARG A 14 -5.04 -12.06 4.61
N MET A 15 -5.17 -10.79 4.22
CA MET A 15 -4.50 -9.67 4.89
C MET A 15 -5.05 -9.42 6.30
N GLY A 16 -6.38 -9.48 6.47
CA GLY A 16 -7.00 -9.30 7.79
C GLY A 16 -6.51 -10.31 8.83
N ALA A 17 -6.45 -11.59 8.46
CA ALA A 17 -5.91 -12.64 9.32
C ALA A 17 -4.43 -12.40 9.66
N ASP A 18 -3.64 -11.97 8.68
CA ASP A 18 -2.22 -11.65 8.84
C ASP A 18 -2.00 -10.45 9.81
N HIS A 19 -2.85 -9.43 9.72
CA HIS A 19 -2.87 -8.27 10.63
C HIS A 19 -3.32 -8.63 12.05
N ILE A 20 -4.33 -9.48 12.19
CA ILE A 20 -4.79 -9.99 13.49
C ILE A 20 -3.64 -10.72 14.20
N GLN A 21 -2.88 -11.54 13.48
CA GLN A 21 -1.71 -12.22 14.04
C GLN A 21 -0.60 -11.24 14.46
N ARG A 22 -0.34 -10.18 13.68
CA ARG A 22 0.62 -9.12 14.06
C ARG A 22 0.20 -8.40 15.33
N LEU A 23 -1.02 -7.87 15.34
CA LEU A 23 -1.59 -7.16 16.48
C LEU A 23 -1.54 -8.01 17.76
N SER A 24 -1.76 -9.32 17.64
CA SER A 24 -1.80 -10.21 18.80
C SER A 24 -0.43 -10.69 19.29
N LYS A 25 0.60 -10.70 18.44
CA LYS A 25 1.87 -11.39 18.72
C LYS A 25 3.14 -10.54 18.59
N ARG A 26 3.08 -9.43 17.84
CA ARG A 26 4.27 -8.70 17.39
C ARG A 26 4.20 -7.21 17.71
N ILE A 27 3.00 -6.64 17.74
CA ILE A 27 2.78 -5.21 17.94
C ILE A 27 2.56 -4.92 19.43
N HIS A 28 3.16 -3.85 19.91
CA HIS A 28 3.00 -3.36 21.27
C HIS A 28 2.05 -2.17 21.33
N GLY A 29 1.29 -2.06 22.42
CA GLY A 29 0.37 -0.93 22.64
C GLY A 29 -1.00 -1.07 21.97
N ALA A 30 -1.29 -2.22 21.36
CA ALA A 30 -2.59 -2.54 20.78
C ALA A 30 -3.02 -3.98 21.07
N GLU A 31 -4.33 -4.21 21.15
CA GLU A 31 -4.97 -5.50 21.31
C GLU A 31 -6.16 -5.61 20.36
N VAL A 32 -6.41 -6.80 19.82
CA VAL A 32 -7.61 -7.07 19.01
C VAL A 32 -8.82 -7.18 19.93
N ALA A 33 -9.74 -6.22 19.85
CA ALA A 33 -10.97 -6.20 20.63
C ALA A 33 -12.14 -6.84 19.88
N ALA A 34 -12.18 -6.67 18.55
CA ALA A 34 -13.20 -7.29 17.71
C ALA A 34 -12.63 -7.70 16.34
N VAL A 35 -13.18 -8.76 15.76
CA VAL A 35 -12.97 -9.13 14.36
C VAL A 35 -14.31 -9.21 13.67
N VAL A 36 -14.43 -8.55 12.52
CA VAL A 36 -15.66 -8.51 11.72
C VAL A 36 -15.42 -9.21 10.40
N ASP A 37 -16.27 -10.17 10.05
CA ASP A 37 -16.32 -10.74 8.70
C ASP A 37 -17.77 -11.16 8.39
N VAL A 38 -18.19 -10.99 7.13
CA VAL A 38 -19.53 -11.43 6.67
C VAL A 38 -19.70 -12.94 6.84
N ASP A 39 -18.58 -13.68 6.80
CA ASP A 39 -18.48 -15.07 7.19
C ASP A 39 -18.13 -15.15 8.69
N LEU A 40 -19.15 -15.20 9.54
CA LEU A 40 -18.96 -15.21 10.99
C LEU A 40 -18.05 -16.36 11.48
N ALA A 41 -18.07 -17.51 10.81
CA ALA A 41 -17.19 -18.63 11.16
C ALA A 41 -15.71 -18.27 10.95
N ARG A 42 -15.41 -17.45 9.92
CA ARG A 42 -14.06 -16.92 9.69
C ARG A 42 -13.63 -15.94 10.76
N ALA A 43 -14.52 -15.03 11.17
CA ALA A 43 -14.25 -14.12 12.28
C ALA A 43 -13.99 -14.89 13.59
N GLN A 44 -14.80 -15.92 13.87
CA GLN A 44 -14.62 -16.80 15.03
C GLN A 44 -13.28 -17.54 15.02
N ALA A 45 -12.89 -18.09 13.86
CA ALA A 45 -11.59 -18.74 13.71
C ALA A 45 -10.42 -17.75 13.90
N ALA A 46 -10.58 -16.52 13.41
CA ALA A 46 -9.52 -15.51 13.48
C ALA A 46 -9.24 -15.01 14.92
N ILE A 47 -10.24 -15.07 15.82
CA ILE A 47 -10.07 -14.70 17.24
C ILE A 47 -9.63 -15.86 18.13
N GLU A 48 -9.47 -17.07 17.60
CA GLU A 48 -9.10 -18.24 18.39
C GLU A 48 -7.75 -18.00 19.10
N GLY A 49 -7.77 -18.08 20.43
CA GLY A 49 -6.57 -17.84 21.26
C GLY A 49 -6.27 -16.37 21.55
N ILE A 50 -7.17 -15.43 21.21
CA ILE A 50 -7.05 -14.00 21.55
C ILE A 50 -8.02 -13.66 22.70
N PRO A 51 -7.55 -13.52 23.95
CA PRO A 51 -8.43 -13.28 25.09
C PRO A 51 -9.20 -11.97 24.97
N GLY A 52 -10.53 -12.03 25.16
CA GLY A 52 -11.40 -10.85 25.17
C GLY A 52 -11.81 -10.33 23.79
N ALA A 53 -11.28 -10.87 22.70
CA ALA A 53 -11.72 -10.53 21.36
C ALA A 53 -13.11 -11.12 21.07
N VAL A 54 -13.97 -10.37 20.39
CA VAL A 54 -15.29 -10.82 19.94
C VAL A 54 -15.37 -10.94 18.42
N ALA A 55 -16.09 -11.94 17.93
CA ALA A 55 -16.34 -12.13 16.50
C ALA A 55 -17.73 -11.58 16.16
N LEU A 56 -17.79 -10.68 15.20
CA LEU A 56 -19.01 -9.98 14.77
C LEU A 56 -19.21 -10.15 13.26
N ALA A 57 -20.45 -9.96 12.80
CA ALA A 57 -20.79 -10.01 11.37
C ALA A 57 -20.99 -8.62 10.75
N ASP A 58 -21.07 -7.56 11.58
CA ASP A 58 -21.35 -6.20 11.15
C ASP A 58 -20.30 -5.21 11.69
N ALA A 59 -19.81 -4.35 10.80
CA ALA A 59 -18.86 -3.29 11.13
C ALA A 59 -19.47 -2.25 12.05
N GLU A 60 -20.76 -1.98 11.91
CA GLU A 60 -21.44 -0.99 12.75
C GLU A 60 -21.58 -1.46 14.20
N GLU A 61 -21.78 -2.76 14.42
CA GLU A 61 -21.75 -3.37 15.76
C GLU A 61 -20.36 -3.20 16.42
N ALA A 62 -19.28 -3.45 15.68
CA ALA A 62 -17.92 -3.21 16.16
C ALA A 62 -17.67 -1.73 16.52
N LEU A 63 -18.06 -0.79 15.64
CA LEU A 63 -17.85 0.65 15.85
C LEU A 63 -18.72 1.24 16.97
N ASN A 64 -19.78 0.55 17.38
CA ASN A 64 -20.63 0.94 18.50
C ASN A 64 -20.27 0.21 19.81
N ASN A 65 -19.32 -0.73 19.77
CA ASN A 65 -18.82 -1.39 20.97
C ASN A 65 -17.93 -0.42 21.75
N GLY A 66 -18.32 -0.09 22.99
CA GLY A 66 -17.59 0.87 23.83
C GLY A 66 -16.17 0.44 24.23
N ASP A 67 -15.80 -0.80 23.96
CA ASP A 67 -14.45 -1.31 24.12
C ASP A 67 -13.55 -1.05 22.90
N VAL A 68 -14.10 -0.70 21.72
CA VAL A 68 -13.32 -0.41 20.51
C VAL A 68 -12.98 1.08 20.44
N ASN A 69 -11.70 1.41 20.25
CA ASN A 69 -11.23 2.78 20.12
C ASN A 69 -10.33 3.03 18.89
N ALA A 70 -10.11 2.02 18.05
CA ALA A 70 -9.40 2.14 16.77
C ALA A 70 -9.90 1.05 15.79
N VAL A 71 -9.69 1.25 14.50
CA VAL A 71 -10.13 0.30 13.46
C VAL A 71 -9.04 0.04 12.43
N LEU A 72 -8.89 -1.24 12.06
CA LEU A 72 -8.10 -1.69 10.92
C LEU A 72 -9.04 -2.26 9.86
N ILE A 73 -9.05 -1.68 8.66
CA ILE A 73 -9.91 -2.08 7.55
C ILE A 73 -9.10 -2.91 6.56
N ALA A 74 -9.48 -4.18 6.37
CA ALA A 74 -8.86 -5.14 5.46
C ALA A 74 -9.92 -5.95 4.69
N THR A 75 -11.02 -5.29 4.31
CA THR A 75 -12.06 -5.84 3.44
C THR A 75 -11.66 -5.69 1.96
N PRO A 76 -12.44 -6.23 1.01
CA PRO A 76 -12.30 -5.84 -0.39
C PRO A 76 -12.46 -4.32 -0.58
N GLY A 77 -11.61 -3.70 -1.39
CA GLY A 77 -11.50 -2.23 -1.51
C GLY A 77 -12.81 -1.48 -1.81
N PHE A 78 -13.77 -2.11 -2.50
CA PHE A 78 -15.08 -1.51 -2.78
C PHE A 78 -15.97 -1.32 -1.54
N LEU A 79 -15.63 -1.93 -0.41
CA LEU A 79 -16.31 -1.76 0.86
C LEU A 79 -15.67 -0.68 1.75
N HIS A 80 -14.47 -0.19 1.41
CA HIS A 80 -13.72 0.72 2.26
C HIS A 80 -14.46 2.04 2.49
N GLU A 81 -15.09 2.62 1.45
CA GLU A 81 -15.73 3.94 1.54
C GLU A 81 -16.78 4.00 2.66
N GLU A 82 -17.71 3.04 2.69
CA GLU A 82 -18.78 3.02 3.71
C GLU A 82 -18.21 2.87 5.13
N ILE A 83 -17.23 1.97 5.29
CA ILE A 83 -16.61 1.68 6.59
C ILE A 83 -15.80 2.88 7.08
N LEU A 84 -15.04 3.52 6.18
CA LEU A 84 -14.26 4.72 6.47
C LEU A 84 -15.16 5.87 6.93
N LEU A 85 -16.24 6.17 6.21
CA LEU A 85 -17.18 7.23 6.60
C LEU A 85 -17.78 7.00 7.99
N LYS A 86 -18.15 5.76 8.30
CA LYS A 86 -18.66 5.37 9.62
C LYS A 86 -17.59 5.54 10.71
N ALA A 87 -16.35 5.14 10.44
CA ALA A 87 -15.24 5.27 11.39
C ALA A 87 -14.81 6.73 11.63
N ILE A 88 -14.75 7.55 10.58
CA ILE A 88 -14.47 9.00 10.66
C ILE A 88 -15.50 9.68 11.55
N ALA A 89 -16.78 9.32 11.43
CA ALA A 89 -17.85 9.87 12.26
C ALA A 89 -17.69 9.56 13.76
N LYS A 90 -16.88 8.55 14.12
CA LYS A 90 -16.53 8.21 15.50
C LYS A 90 -15.28 8.94 16.01
N ASP A 91 -14.55 9.65 15.15
CA ASP A 91 -13.29 10.32 15.47
C ASP A 91 -12.24 9.38 16.12
N ILE A 92 -12.16 8.14 15.64
CA ILE A 92 -11.19 7.13 16.09
C ILE A 92 -10.04 6.98 15.08
N PRO A 93 -8.85 6.53 15.49
CA PRO A 93 -7.76 6.18 14.58
C PRO A 93 -8.12 5.03 13.64
N ILE A 94 -7.71 5.15 12.38
CA ILE A 94 -8.02 4.22 11.29
C ILE A 94 -6.73 3.82 10.57
N LEU A 95 -6.49 2.53 10.42
CA LEU A 95 -5.56 1.98 9.42
C LEU A 95 -6.38 1.30 8.32
N CYS A 96 -6.31 1.83 7.10
CA CYS A 96 -7.02 1.27 5.96
C CYS A 96 -6.03 0.60 5.02
N GLU A 97 -6.18 -0.70 4.76
CA GLU A 97 -5.45 -1.36 3.69
C GLU A 97 -5.65 -0.65 2.36
N LYS A 98 -4.67 -0.79 1.47
CA LYS A 98 -4.76 -0.23 0.12
C LYS A 98 -5.82 -0.99 -0.71
N PRO A 99 -6.49 -0.33 -1.67
CA PRO A 99 -6.49 1.12 -1.88
C PRO A 99 -7.37 1.84 -0.84
N LEU A 100 -7.25 3.17 -0.70
CA LEU A 100 -8.15 3.94 0.18
C LEU A 100 -9.63 3.69 -0.20
N THR A 101 -9.93 3.82 -1.49
CA THR A 101 -11.19 3.38 -2.13
C THR A 101 -10.88 2.95 -3.58
N PRO A 102 -11.83 2.38 -4.35
CA PRO A 102 -11.56 1.89 -5.71
C PRO A 102 -11.22 2.97 -6.74
N ASP A 103 -11.65 4.21 -6.53
CA ASP A 103 -11.56 5.30 -7.50
C ASP A 103 -11.28 6.65 -6.82
N ALA A 104 -10.84 7.63 -7.61
CA ALA A 104 -10.45 8.94 -7.11
C ALA A 104 -11.65 9.74 -6.58
N GLU A 105 -12.84 9.57 -7.16
CA GLU A 105 -14.06 10.25 -6.72
C GLU A 105 -14.44 9.84 -5.28
N SER A 106 -14.51 8.54 -5.02
CA SER A 106 -14.78 7.99 -3.69
C SER A 106 -13.66 8.33 -2.70
N SER A 107 -12.39 8.29 -3.12
CA SER A 107 -11.27 8.68 -2.24
C SER A 107 -11.33 10.16 -1.87
N TRP A 108 -11.76 11.01 -2.79
CA TRP A 108 -11.96 12.44 -2.52
C TRP A 108 -13.07 12.68 -1.48
N LYS A 109 -14.16 11.90 -1.51
CA LYS A 109 -15.22 11.98 -0.48
C LYS A 109 -14.65 11.68 0.91
N ILE A 110 -13.73 10.72 1.02
CA ILE A 110 -13.05 10.40 2.28
C ILE A 110 -12.16 11.55 2.75
N VAL A 111 -11.35 12.13 1.85
CA VAL A 111 -10.52 13.30 2.14
C VAL A 111 -11.37 14.46 2.66
N GLN A 112 -12.51 14.73 2.02
CA GLN A 112 -13.45 15.77 2.46
C GLN A 112 -14.10 15.46 3.81
N ALA A 113 -14.36 14.20 4.12
CA ALA A 113 -14.92 13.80 5.41
C ALA A 113 -13.92 14.03 6.55
N GLU A 114 -12.65 13.66 6.35
CA GLU A 114 -11.57 13.90 7.32
C GLU A 114 -11.22 15.40 7.43
N GLU A 115 -11.30 16.16 6.33
CA GLU A 115 -11.18 17.63 6.37
C GLU A 115 -12.28 18.28 7.23
N LYS A 116 -13.53 17.84 7.09
CA LYS A 116 -14.65 18.31 7.92
C LYS A 116 -14.49 17.95 9.40
N LEU A 117 -13.85 16.82 9.70
CA LEU A 117 -13.49 16.43 11.06
C LEU A 117 -12.40 17.35 11.64
N GLY A 118 -11.57 17.94 10.79
CA GLY A 118 -10.55 18.93 11.14
C GLY A 118 -9.25 18.34 11.70
N ARG A 119 -9.06 17.03 11.60
CA ARG A 119 -7.82 16.33 11.99
C ARG A 119 -7.67 15.02 11.22
N LYS A 120 -6.43 14.58 11.04
CA LYS A 120 -6.13 13.29 10.40
C LYS A 120 -6.39 12.14 11.36
N ARG A 121 -7.05 11.09 10.86
CA ARG A 121 -7.29 9.82 11.55
C ARG A 121 -6.91 8.62 10.70
N ILE A 122 -6.79 8.79 9.40
CA ILE A 122 -6.56 7.71 8.44
C ILE A 122 -5.08 7.60 8.11
N GLN A 123 -4.52 6.43 8.38
CA GLN A 123 -3.32 5.94 7.73
C GLN A 123 -3.71 4.93 6.64
N VAL A 124 -3.16 5.07 5.43
CA VAL A 124 -3.34 4.11 4.33
C VAL A 124 -2.18 3.13 4.32
N GLY A 125 -2.47 1.85 4.10
CA GLY A 125 -1.53 0.72 4.15
C GLY A 125 -0.55 0.63 2.99
N PHE A 126 0.19 1.71 2.69
CA PHE A 126 1.30 1.67 1.75
C PHE A 126 2.61 1.29 2.46
N MET A 127 2.69 0.01 2.81
CA MET A 127 3.76 -0.57 3.62
C MET A 127 5.18 -0.34 3.07
N ARG A 128 5.35 -0.07 1.77
CA ARG A 128 6.67 0.15 1.18
C ARG A 128 7.40 1.35 1.78
N ARG A 129 6.69 2.38 2.23
CA ARG A 129 7.33 3.52 2.93
C ARG A 129 8.03 3.11 4.24
N PHE A 130 7.63 1.95 4.79
CA PHE A 130 8.16 1.37 6.02
C PHE A 130 9.16 0.24 5.78
N ASP A 131 9.43 -0.12 4.52
CA ASP A 131 10.53 -1.02 4.20
C ASP A 131 11.87 -0.33 4.46
N ALA A 132 12.83 -1.05 5.06
CA ALA A 132 14.09 -0.47 5.48
C ALA A 132 14.90 0.11 4.30
N GLU A 133 14.86 -0.54 3.13
CA GLU A 133 15.59 -0.06 1.96
C GLU A 133 14.91 1.16 1.34
N TYR A 134 13.58 1.15 1.24
CA TYR A 134 12.80 2.30 0.76
C TYR A 134 12.95 3.51 1.70
N SER A 135 12.86 3.30 3.01
CA SER A 135 13.06 4.37 4.01
C SER A 135 14.48 4.96 3.90
N ALA A 136 15.50 4.11 3.73
CA ALA A 136 16.87 4.54 3.52
C ALA A 136 17.06 5.35 2.21
N LEU A 137 16.46 4.90 1.10
CA LEU A 137 16.50 5.67 -0.15
C LEU A 137 15.80 7.03 0.00
N GLY A 138 14.63 7.06 0.64
CA GLY A 138 13.95 8.31 0.96
C GLY A 138 14.80 9.24 1.81
N GLN A 139 15.61 8.70 2.73
CA GLN A 139 16.54 9.50 3.52
C GLN A 139 17.68 10.07 2.67
N VAL A 140 18.30 9.27 1.80
CA VAL A 140 19.34 9.76 0.87
C VAL A 140 18.83 10.91 -0.01
N ILE A 141 17.60 10.80 -0.51
CA ILE A 141 16.98 11.87 -1.30
C ILE A 141 16.83 13.16 -0.47
N ARG A 142 16.32 13.06 0.76
CA ARG A 142 16.12 14.22 1.64
C ARG A 142 17.42 14.87 2.10
N ASP A 143 18.47 14.08 2.29
CA ASP A 143 19.77 14.59 2.72
C ASP A 143 20.47 15.40 1.62
N GLY A 144 20.15 15.14 0.35
CA GLY A 144 20.64 15.91 -0.80
C GLY A 144 22.13 15.74 -1.11
N GLU A 145 22.80 14.77 -0.48
CA GLU A 145 24.26 14.57 -0.63
C GLU A 145 24.67 14.17 -2.05
N LEU A 146 23.76 13.62 -2.86
CA LEU A 146 23.99 13.22 -4.25
C LEU A 146 23.43 14.23 -5.28
N GLY A 147 23.00 15.42 -4.82
CA GLY A 147 22.29 16.40 -5.64
C GLY A 147 20.81 16.06 -5.84
N GLU A 148 20.19 16.70 -6.83
CA GLU A 148 18.76 16.52 -7.13
C GLU A 148 18.47 15.11 -7.66
N LEU A 149 17.30 14.56 -7.28
CA LEU A 149 16.78 13.33 -7.88
C LEU A 149 16.28 13.64 -9.30
N LEU A 150 16.73 12.88 -10.29
CA LEU A 150 16.39 13.12 -11.70
C LEU A 150 15.49 12.03 -12.28
N MET A 151 15.71 10.78 -11.88
CA MET A 151 14.97 9.65 -12.44
C MET A 151 14.84 8.48 -11.48
N LEU A 152 13.71 7.77 -11.54
CA LEU A 152 13.46 6.52 -10.83
C LEU A 152 13.14 5.38 -11.83
N HIS A 153 13.83 4.26 -11.71
CA HIS A 153 13.55 3.04 -12.46
C HIS A 153 13.04 1.96 -11.51
N HIS A 154 11.83 1.47 -11.72
CA HIS A 154 11.19 0.46 -10.89
C HIS A 154 11.02 -0.86 -11.64
N GLN A 155 11.19 -1.96 -10.90
CA GLN A 155 10.86 -3.30 -11.35
C GLN A 155 9.85 -3.86 -10.36
N HIS A 156 8.70 -4.32 -10.85
CA HIS A 156 7.69 -5.02 -10.06
C HIS A 156 7.37 -6.32 -10.76
N ARG A 157 7.90 -7.43 -10.22
CA ARG A 157 7.81 -8.74 -10.84
C ARG A 157 7.15 -9.73 -9.89
N ASN A 158 6.19 -10.47 -10.41
CA ASN A 158 5.49 -11.53 -9.66
C ASN A 158 5.70 -12.88 -10.35
N PRO A 159 5.72 -13.98 -9.59
CA PRO A 159 5.89 -15.30 -10.19
C PRO A 159 4.67 -15.68 -11.05
N THR A 160 3.47 -15.30 -10.62
CA THR A 160 2.19 -15.55 -11.30
C THR A 160 1.11 -14.65 -10.73
N THR A 161 0.02 -14.48 -11.47
CA THR A 161 -1.22 -13.86 -10.96
C THR A 161 -2.27 -14.90 -10.55
N PRO A 162 -3.20 -14.57 -9.63
CA PRO A 162 -4.36 -15.41 -9.35
C PRO A 162 -5.33 -15.48 -10.55
N ALA A 163 -6.26 -16.42 -10.52
CA ALA A 163 -7.30 -16.54 -11.54
C ALA A 163 -8.18 -15.28 -11.57
N GLY A 164 -8.49 -14.79 -12.77
CA GLY A 164 -9.31 -13.59 -12.96
C GLY A 164 -8.56 -12.26 -12.84
N PHE A 165 -7.24 -12.27 -12.61
CA PHE A 165 -6.44 -11.03 -12.55
C PHE A 165 -6.37 -10.34 -13.92
N THR A 166 -6.96 -9.16 -14.04
CA THR A 166 -7.12 -8.45 -15.32
C THR A 166 -5.93 -7.52 -15.63
N ASN A 167 -5.91 -6.92 -16.82
CA ASN A 167 -4.95 -5.86 -17.15
C ASN A 167 -5.05 -4.66 -16.22
N GLU A 168 -6.27 -4.23 -15.88
CA GLU A 168 -6.48 -3.08 -15.01
C GLU A 168 -5.90 -3.33 -13.60
N MET A 169 -5.94 -4.59 -13.13
CA MET A 169 -5.34 -4.99 -11.85
C MET A 169 -3.81 -4.93 -11.85
N LEU A 170 -3.12 -4.99 -13.00
CA LEU A 170 -1.68 -4.69 -13.04
C LEU A 170 -1.42 -3.25 -12.57
N ILE A 171 -2.32 -2.32 -12.88
CA ILE A 171 -2.23 -0.94 -12.41
C ILE A 171 -2.77 -0.83 -10.97
N ASN A 172 -4.04 -1.17 -10.77
CA ASN A 172 -4.77 -0.91 -9.53
C ASN A 172 -4.29 -1.74 -8.33
N ASP A 173 -3.77 -2.95 -8.55
CA ASP A 173 -3.36 -3.84 -7.46
C ASP A 173 -1.85 -3.98 -7.33
N SER A 174 -1.07 -3.64 -8.37
CA SER A 174 0.40 -3.79 -8.38
C SER A 174 1.11 -2.44 -8.49
N VAL A 175 1.01 -1.74 -9.63
CA VAL A 175 1.71 -0.45 -9.88
C VAL A 175 1.26 0.67 -8.93
N VAL A 176 0.09 0.52 -8.31
CA VAL A 176 -0.39 1.37 -7.21
C VAL A 176 0.67 1.62 -6.13
N HIS A 177 1.52 0.63 -5.84
CA HIS A 177 2.58 0.77 -4.86
C HIS A 177 3.74 1.62 -5.36
N GLU A 178 4.06 1.59 -6.65
CA GLU A 178 5.05 2.48 -7.26
C GLU A 178 4.54 3.92 -7.34
N PHE A 179 3.26 4.15 -7.64
CA PHE A 179 2.68 5.50 -7.59
C PHE A 179 2.83 6.14 -6.20
N ASP A 180 2.50 5.39 -5.15
CA ASP A 180 2.71 5.86 -3.77
C ASP A 180 4.20 6.08 -3.45
N ALA A 181 5.06 5.13 -3.82
CA ALA A 181 6.49 5.21 -3.55
C ALA A 181 7.17 6.39 -4.25
N ILE A 182 6.80 6.69 -5.51
CA ILE A 182 7.30 7.84 -6.25
C ILE A 182 6.95 9.12 -5.50
N ARG A 183 5.68 9.30 -5.12
CA ARG A 183 5.23 10.47 -4.33
C ARG A 183 5.95 10.56 -2.99
N PHE A 184 6.19 9.44 -2.32
CA PHE A 184 6.98 9.40 -1.09
C PHE A 184 8.42 9.87 -1.29
N PHE A 185 9.06 9.44 -2.37
CA PHE A 185 10.44 9.79 -2.68
C PHE A 185 10.61 11.24 -3.10
N THR A 186 9.73 11.72 -3.99
CA THR A 186 9.85 13.07 -4.56
C THR A 186 9.24 14.14 -3.65
N GLY A 187 8.29 13.77 -2.78
CA GLY A 187 7.55 14.73 -1.95
C GLY A 187 6.56 15.59 -2.73
N GLU A 188 6.32 15.27 -4.00
CA GLU A 188 5.46 16.02 -4.92
C GLU A 188 4.48 15.10 -5.68
N GLU A 189 3.58 15.70 -6.45
CA GLU A 189 2.53 14.96 -7.15
C GLU A 189 2.98 14.46 -8.53
N ILE A 190 2.37 13.36 -8.98
CA ILE A 190 2.51 12.85 -10.34
C ILE A 190 1.58 13.67 -11.25
N THR A 191 2.10 14.13 -12.38
CA THR A 191 1.36 14.98 -13.34
C THR A 191 0.82 14.19 -14.52
N SER A 192 1.46 13.08 -14.90
CA SER A 192 1.00 12.24 -16.01
C SER A 192 1.51 10.82 -15.96
N VAL A 193 0.75 9.93 -16.61
CA VAL A 193 1.04 8.50 -16.76
C VAL A 193 0.85 8.10 -18.21
N GLN A 194 1.74 7.25 -18.71
CA GLN A 194 1.62 6.62 -20.02
C GLN A 194 1.94 5.13 -19.89
N VAL A 195 1.17 4.27 -20.56
CA VAL A 195 1.43 2.82 -20.55
C VAL A 195 1.80 2.35 -21.95
N ARG A 196 2.83 1.51 -22.03
CA ARG A 196 3.30 0.86 -23.24
C ARG A 196 3.18 -0.65 -23.10
N LEU A 197 2.49 -1.25 -24.07
CA LEU A 197 2.35 -2.69 -24.18
C LEU A 197 3.42 -3.22 -25.13
N GLY A 198 4.33 -4.05 -24.60
CA GLY A 198 5.42 -4.68 -25.37
C GLY A 198 5.03 -6.02 -26.00
N LYS A 199 5.99 -6.93 -26.13
CA LYS A 199 5.72 -8.32 -26.54
C LYS A 199 5.16 -9.11 -25.35
N ALA A 200 3.97 -9.68 -25.49
CA ALA A 200 3.38 -10.51 -24.44
C ALA A 200 4.16 -11.82 -24.21
N THR A 201 4.31 -12.18 -22.93
CA THR A 201 4.82 -13.48 -22.48
C THR A 201 3.81 -14.58 -22.78
N LYS A 202 4.30 -15.79 -23.09
CA LYS A 202 3.45 -16.98 -23.23
C LYS A 202 2.84 -17.45 -21.91
N ASN A 203 3.32 -16.91 -20.79
CA ASN A 203 2.90 -17.31 -19.44
C ASN A 203 1.67 -16.54 -18.96
N ALA A 204 1.29 -15.45 -19.64
CA ALA A 204 0.13 -14.66 -19.26
C ALA A 204 -1.17 -15.45 -19.53
N PRO A 205 -2.18 -15.38 -18.64
CA PRO A 205 -3.49 -15.92 -18.92
C PRO A 205 -4.15 -15.19 -20.10
N ALA A 206 -5.11 -15.86 -20.74
CA ALA A 206 -5.84 -15.29 -21.87
C ALA A 206 -6.49 -13.95 -21.48
N GLY A 207 -6.31 -12.93 -22.30
CA GLY A 207 -6.84 -11.57 -22.06
C GLY A 207 -5.94 -10.66 -21.23
N GLN A 208 -4.86 -11.17 -20.63
CA GLN A 208 -3.86 -10.36 -19.93
C GLN A 208 -2.67 -10.07 -20.86
N HIS A 209 -2.21 -8.83 -20.88
CA HIS A 209 -1.01 -8.38 -21.59
C HIS A 209 0.10 -8.10 -20.58
N ASP A 210 1.14 -8.92 -20.59
CA ASP A 210 2.21 -8.91 -19.61
C ASP A 210 3.55 -9.28 -20.30
N PRO A 211 4.65 -8.56 -20.07
CA PRO A 211 4.79 -7.38 -19.22
C PRO A 211 4.22 -6.08 -19.84
N GLN A 212 4.17 -5.02 -19.03
CA GLN A 212 3.88 -3.65 -19.45
C GLN A 212 4.95 -2.69 -18.93
N HIS A 213 5.09 -1.54 -19.58
CA HIS A 213 5.99 -0.47 -19.15
C HIS A 213 5.18 0.80 -18.87
N VAL A 214 5.24 1.29 -17.64
CA VAL A 214 4.53 2.50 -17.21
C VAL A 214 5.54 3.63 -17.12
N LEU A 215 5.27 4.75 -17.79
CA LEU A 215 6.08 5.96 -17.81
C LEU A 215 5.34 7.05 -17.04
N ILE A 216 6.05 7.77 -16.18
CA ILE A 216 5.48 8.65 -15.17
C ILE A 216 6.29 9.95 -15.14
N GLU A 217 5.60 11.09 -15.05
CA GLU A 217 6.22 12.40 -14.86
C GLU A 217 5.63 13.08 -13.62
N THR A 218 6.45 13.84 -12.92
CA THR A 218 6.13 14.56 -11.67
C THR A 218 6.08 16.08 -11.88
N GLU A 219 5.76 16.86 -10.84
CA GLU A 219 5.61 18.32 -10.92
C GLU A 219 6.93 19.04 -11.27
N SER A 220 8.05 18.67 -10.63
CA SER A 220 9.36 19.24 -10.91
C SER A 220 10.02 18.69 -12.18
N GLY A 221 9.46 17.61 -12.75
CA GLY A 221 9.97 16.96 -13.95
C GLY A 221 10.85 15.74 -13.69
N VAL A 222 10.93 15.22 -12.46
CA VAL A 222 11.49 13.89 -12.19
C VAL A 222 10.73 12.87 -13.02
N LEU A 223 11.49 12.09 -13.79
CA LEU A 223 10.94 10.99 -14.59
C LEU A 223 10.92 9.71 -13.76
N ALA A 224 9.89 8.90 -13.94
CA ALA A 224 9.88 7.56 -13.36
C ALA A 224 9.33 6.55 -14.35
N ASP A 225 9.79 5.30 -14.24
CA ASP A 225 9.23 4.21 -15.01
C ASP A 225 9.10 2.91 -14.21
N VAL A 226 8.14 2.08 -14.59
CA VAL A 226 7.85 0.79 -13.95
C VAL A 226 7.78 -0.31 -15.00
N GLU A 227 8.71 -1.25 -14.94
CA GLU A 227 8.51 -2.57 -15.55
C GLU A 227 7.58 -3.39 -14.65
N ILE A 228 6.34 -3.61 -15.08
CA ILE A 228 5.42 -4.52 -14.42
C ILE A 228 5.41 -5.86 -15.17
N TYR A 229 5.89 -6.93 -14.52
CA TYR A 229 5.96 -8.28 -15.08
C TYR A 229 5.43 -9.34 -14.11
N VAL A 230 4.14 -9.65 -14.19
CA VAL A 230 3.44 -10.42 -13.15
C VAL A 230 3.37 -11.94 -13.40
N ASN A 231 3.96 -12.43 -14.50
CA ASN A 231 4.12 -13.86 -14.81
C ASN A 231 5.58 -14.25 -15.05
N ALA A 232 6.50 -13.69 -14.26
CA ALA A 232 7.93 -13.87 -14.36
C ALA A 232 8.44 -15.28 -14.01
N LYS A 233 7.63 -16.08 -13.30
CA LYS A 233 7.88 -17.46 -12.82
C LYS A 233 9.01 -17.64 -11.81
N PHE A 234 10.09 -16.86 -11.88
CA PHE A 234 11.27 -17.10 -11.06
C PHE A 234 11.09 -16.72 -9.59
N GLY A 235 10.20 -15.77 -9.28
CA GLY A 235 9.97 -15.29 -7.93
C GLY A 235 9.25 -13.94 -7.91
N TYR A 236 9.23 -13.33 -6.73
CA TYR A 236 8.74 -11.98 -6.49
C TYR A 236 9.93 -11.04 -6.28
N GLU A 237 9.99 -9.98 -7.07
CA GLU A 237 11.09 -9.01 -7.06
C GLU A 237 10.51 -7.60 -7.21
N VAL A 238 10.87 -6.74 -6.26
CA VAL A 238 10.53 -5.32 -6.29
C VAL A 238 11.81 -4.54 -6.03
N ALA A 239 12.29 -3.84 -7.05
CA ALA A 239 13.54 -3.11 -7.01
C ALA A 239 13.34 -1.68 -7.51
N THR A 240 14.17 -0.77 -7.02
CA THR A 240 14.20 0.64 -7.45
C THR A 240 15.63 1.09 -7.62
N GLN A 241 15.93 1.74 -8.75
CA GLN A 241 17.16 2.48 -8.96
C GLN A 241 16.83 3.97 -9.12
N ALA A 242 17.49 4.80 -8.31
CA ALA A 242 17.37 6.24 -8.34
C ALA A 242 18.63 6.86 -8.95
N SER A 243 18.45 7.73 -9.93
CA SER A 243 19.52 8.51 -10.56
C SER A 243 19.47 9.94 -10.06
N PHE A 244 20.59 10.40 -9.53
CA PHE A 244 20.80 11.76 -9.03
C PHE A 244 21.80 12.50 -9.92
N GLU A 245 22.04 13.78 -9.66
CA GLU A 245 23.07 14.57 -10.35
C GLU A 245 24.47 13.95 -10.19
N ASP A 246 24.82 13.53 -8.97
CA ASP A 246 26.17 13.08 -8.61
C ASP A 246 26.25 11.60 -8.20
N GLY A 247 25.19 10.80 -8.44
CA GLY A 247 25.20 9.39 -8.04
C GLY A 247 24.00 8.55 -8.46
N ILE A 248 24.10 7.24 -8.17
CA ILE A 248 23.03 6.27 -8.39
C ILE A 248 22.89 5.43 -7.12
N VAL A 249 21.65 5.20 -6.68
CA VAL A 249 21.32 4.30 -5.57
C VAL A 249 20.39 3.20 -6.07
N SER A 250 20.60 1.96 -5.64
CA SER A 250 19.74 0.83 -6.00
C SER A 250 19.33 0.04 -4.76
N ILE A 251 18.04 -0.26 -4.65
CA ILE A 251 17.42 -1.00 -3.54
C ILE A 251 16.55 -2.14 -4.06
N GLY A 252 16.27 -3.13 -3.21
CA GLY A 252 15.32 -4.21 -3.54
C GLY A 252 15.82 -5.23 -4.56
N GLY A 253 17.10 -5.15 -4.94
CA GLY A 253 17.76 -6.16 -5.76
C GLY A 253 18.13 -7.41 -4.97
N ASP A 254 19.05 -8.21 -5.52
CA ASP A 254 19.48 -9.47 -4.94
C ASP A 254 20.04 -9.31 -3.51
N SER A 255 19.48 -10.04 -2.55
CA SER A 255 19.89 -10.02 -1.13
C SER A 255 20.13 -11.44 -0.57
N GLY A 256 20.85 -11.52 0.55
CA GLY A 256 21.15 -12.78 1.24
C GLY A 256 22.41 -13.52 0.75
N PRO A 257 22.67 -14.73 1.26
CA PRO A 257 23.90 -15.46 0.95
C PRO A 257 23.89 -16.00 -0.48
N TYR A 258 24.98 -15.77 -1.20
CA TYR A 258 25.22 -16.37 -2.51
C TYR A 258 26.03 -17.64 -2.37
N VAL A 259 25.52 -18.73 -2.94
CA VAL A 259 26.19 -20.03 -2.89
C VAL A 259 26.87 -20.31 -4.23
N ARG A 260 28.16 -20.69 -4.17
CA ARG A 260 28.90 -21.25 -5.31
C ARG A 260 29.08 -22.74 -5.08
N SER A 261 28.44 -23.58 -5.89
CA SER A 261 28.55 -25.03 -5.77
C SER A 261 28.24 -25.72 -7.10
N ASN A 262 29.03 -26.74 -7.49
CA ASN A 262 28.80 -27.57 -8.67
C ASN A 262 28.49 -26.78 -9.97
N GLY A 263 29.28 -25.74 -10.26
CA GLY A 263 29.09 -24.91 -11.46
C GLY A 263 27.89 -23.96 -11.42
N ARG A 264 27.22 -23.81 -10.27
CA ARG A 264 26.12 -22.86 -10.05
C ARG A 264 26.57 -21.73 -9.12
N TRP A 265 26.06 -20.54 -9.39
CA TRP A 265 26.21 -19.34 -8.56
C TRP A 265 24.85 -18.63 -8.46
N GLY A 266 24.46 -18.23 -7.26
CA GLY A 266 23.23 -17.46 -7.04
C GLY A 266 22.73 -17.50 -5.60
N GLY A 267 21.70 -16.70 -5.33
CA GLY A 267 20.94 -16.67 -4.08
C GLY A 267 19.51 -17.19 -4.27
N LYS A 268 18.67 -16.98 -3.24
CA LYS A 268 17.24 -17.28 -3.30
C LYS A 268 16.49 -15.98 -3.61
N VAL A 269 15.62 -16.01 -4.62
CA VAL A 269 14.64 -14.94 -4.84
C VAL A 269 13.43 -15.18 -3.92
N THR A 270 12.90 -14.12 -3.32
CA THR A 270 11.70 -14.19 -2.49
C THR A 270 10.52 -14.80 -3.26
N PRO A 271 9.71 -15.69 -2.65
CA PRO A 271 8.61 -16.33 -3.37
C PRO A 271 7.38 -15.43 -3.50
N GLY A 272 7.20 -14.46 -2.61
CA GLY A 272 6.04 -13.59 -2.57
C GLY A 272 6.28 -12.28 -1.81
N PHE A 273 5.24 -11.44 -1.79
CA PHE A 273 5.26 -10.14 -1.13
C PHE A 273 5.27 -10.28 0.40
N GLU A 274 4.70 -11.35 0.96
CA GLU A 274 4.65 -11.60 2.40
C GLU A 274 6.08 -11.74 2.97
N GLU A 275 6.97 -12.47 2.30
CA GLU A 275 8.36 -12.57 2.71
C GLU A 275 9.16 -11.31 2.38
N ARG A 276 8.88 -10.64 1.25
CA ARG A 276 9.60 -9.42 0.86
C ARG A 276 9.30 -8.24 1.79
N PHE A 277 8.05 -8.06 2.20
CA PHE A 277 7.57 -6.89 2.94
C PHE A 277 7.04 -7.21 4.35
N GLY A 278 7.19 -8.45 4.84
CA GLY A 278 6.68 -8.86 6.15
C GLY A 278 7.11 -7.95 7.31
N ALA A 279 8.39 -7.55 7.33
CA ALA A 279 8.90 -6.59 8.31
C ALA A 279 8.33 -5.18 8.12
N ALA A 280 8.10 -4.77 6.87
CA ALA A 280 7.51 -3.45 6.56
C ALA A 280 6.09 -3.34 7.11
N TYR A 281 5.28 -4.40 7.00
CA TYR A 281 3.95 -4.47 7.63
C TYR A 281 4.03 -4.40 9.16
N ASP A 282 5.00 -5.08 9.79
CA ASP A 282 5.17 -4.98 11.25
C ASP A 282 5.49 -3.53 11.66
N VAL A 283 6.39 -2.86 10.94
CA VAL A 283 6.80 -1.48 11.20
C VAL A 283 5.66 -0.49 10.94
N GLU A 284 4.90 -0.67 9.85
CA GLU A 284 3.73 0.16 9.51
C GLU A 284 2.69 0.14 10.62
N ILE A 285 2.31 -1.06 11.09
CA ILE A 285 1.28 -1.20 12.13
C ILE A 285 1.80 -0.65 13.46
N GLN A 286 3.07 -0.90 13.81
CA GLN A 286 3.64 -0.34 15.04
C GLN A 286 3.66 1.19 14.99
N ALA A 287 4.07 1.78 13.86
CA ALA A 287 4.07 3.23 13.66
C ALA A 287 2.65 3.82 13.74
N TRP A 288 1.66 3.12 13.18
CA TRP A 288 0.26 3.50 13.31
C TRP A 288 -0.21 3.49 14.77
N VAL A 289 0.06 2.41 15.51
CA VAL A 289 -0.31 2.30 16.93
C VAL A 289 0.33 3.40 17.75
N ASP A 290 1.64 3.61 17.60
CA ASP A 290 2.38 4.62 18.36
C ASP A 290 1.85 6.03 18.08
N ALA A 291 1.56 6.35 16.81
CA ALA A 291 1.00 7.64 16.41
C ALA A 291 -0.45 7.82 16.90
N ALA A 292 -1.28 6.80 16.77
CA ALA A 292 -2.67 6.82 17.21
C ALA A 292 -2.78 7.09 18.73
N LEU A 293 -1.89 6.51 19.54
CA LEU A 293 -1.79 6.80 20.98
C LEU A 293 -1.44 8.25 21.31
N ARG A 294 -0.86 8.99 20.36
CA ARG A 294 -0.59 10.44 20.47
C ARG A 294 -1.67 11.30 19.80
N GLY A 295 -2.68 10.67 19.18
CA GLY A 295 -3.70 11.36 18.39
C GLY A 295 -3.20 11.84 17.02
N GLU A 296 -2.17 11.20 16.47
CA GLU A 296 -1.53 11.51 15.18
C GLU A 296 -1.73 10.34 14.18
N ILE A 297 -1.25 10.52 12.95
CA ILE A 297 -1.02 9.43 11.99
C ILE A 297 0.49 9.21 11.80
N GLY A 298 0.90 7.97 11.55
CA GLY A 298 2.32 7.58 11.46
C GLY A 298 2.83 7.35 10.04
N GLY A 299 2.00 7.56 9.02
CA GLY A 299 2.26 7.08 7.66
C GLY A 299 1.47 7.79 6.56
N PRO A 300 1.28 7.13 5.41
CA PRO A 300 0.51 7.68 4.29
C PRO A 300 -0.89 8.10 4.73
N SER A 301 -1.31 9.30 4.35
CA SER A 301 -2.59 9.90 4.74
C SER A 301 -3.72 9.58 3.76
N ALA A 302 -4.96 9.98 4.06
CA ALA A 302 -6.05 9.90 3.09
C ALA A 302 -5.76 10.68 1.79
N TRP A 303 -5.00 11.78 1.86
CA TRP A 303 -4.56 12.49 0.65
C TRP A 303 -3.64 11.62 -0.22
N ASP A 304 -2.72 10.87 0.39
CA ASP A 304 -1.85 9.93 -0.33
C ASP A 304 -2.64 8.82 -1.02
N GLY A 305 -3.68 8.30 -0.35
CA GLY A 305 -4.63 7.36 -0.93
C GLY A 305 -5.38 7.93 -2.13
N TYR A 306 -5.92 9.15 -2.01
CA TYR A 306 -6.62 9.86 -3.09
C TYR A 306 -5.73 10.14 -4.30
N ALA A 307 -4.55 10.71 -4.08
CA ALA A 307 -3.63 11.03 -5.17
C ALA A 307 -3.18 9.77 -5.91
N THR A 308 -2.94 8.68 -5.18
CA THR A 308 -2.62 7.37 -5.76
C THR A 308 -3.79 6.79 -6.56
N ALA A 309 -5.02 6.91 -6.07
CA ALA A 309 -6.22 6.49 -6.82
C ALA A 309 -6.36 7.26 -8.16
N ALA A 310 -6.10 8.56 -8.17
CA ALA A 310 -6.09 9.36 -9.39
C ALA A 310 -4.97 8.94 -10.37
N CYS A 311 -3.81 8.54 -9.86
CA CYS A 311 -2.74 7.96 -10.69
C CYS A 311 -3.17 6.61 -11.30
N CYS A 312 -3.85 5.76 -10.53
CA CYS A 312 -4.41 4.50 -11.01
C CYS A 312 -5.44 4.71 -12.12
N GLU A 313 -6.37 5.65 -11.96
CA GLU A 313 -7.35 5.99 -13.01
C GLU A 313 -6.65 6.44 -14.31
N ALA A 314 -5.69 7.36 -14.21
CA ALA A 314 -4.90 7.80 -15.35
C ALA A 314 -4.12 6.65 -15.98
N GLY A 315 -3.53 5.76 -15.16
CA GLY A 315 -2.82 4.57 -15.62
C GLY A 315 -3.71 3.57 -16.34
N VAL A 316 -4.92 3.32 -15.86
CA VAL A 316 -5.92 2.44 -16.51
C VAL A 316 -6.40 3.06 -17.82
N GLU A 317 -6.62 4.38 -17.87
CA GLU A 317 -6.95 5.09 -19.12
C GLU A 317 -5.79 4.98 -20.12
N ALA A 318 -4.56 5.27 -19.69
CA ALA A 318 -3.36 5.18 -20.50
C ALA A 318 -3.08 3.75 -20.99
N GLN A 319 -3.43 2.73 -20.21
CA GLN A 319 -3.34 1.32 -20.59
C GLN A 319 -4.28 0.97 -21.76
N LYS A 320 -5.44 1.63 -21.86
CA LYS A 320 -6.43 1.36 -22.91
C LYS A 320 -6.07 2.04 -24.23
N ASN A 321 -5.59 3.28 -24.18
CA ASN A 321 -5.35 4.09 -25.38
C ASN A 321 -3.87 4.19 -25.78
N GLY A 322 -2.93 3.88 -24.89
CA GLY A 322 -1.50 4.05 -25.11
C GLY A 322 -1.04 5.51 -25.17
N GLU A 323 -1.89 6.48 -24.84
CA GLU A 323 -1.54 7.89 -24.84
C GLU A 323 -0.98 8.32 -23.49
N LYS A 324 -0.39 9.51 -23.46
CA LYS A 324 -0.02 10.17 -22.20
C LYS A 324 -1.28 10.79 -21.59
N VAL A 325 -1.65 10.35 -20.40
CA VAL A 325 -2.85 10.79 -19.68
C VAL A 325 -2.43 11.66 -18.49
N ALA A 326 -3.04 12.83 -18.34
CA ALA A 326 -2.79 13.72 -17.22
C ALA A 326 -3.46 13.19 -15.95
N VAL A 327 -2.75 13.23 -14.83
CA VAL A 327 -3.32 12.97 -13.49
C VAL A 327 -4.03 14.25 -13.03
N LYS A 328 -5.29 14.12 -12.62
CA LYS A 328 -6.13 15.26 -12.21
C LYS A 328 -6.41 15.17 -10.72
N LEU A 329 -5.88 16.13 -9.96
CA LEU A 329 -6.12 16.27 -8.52
C LEU A 329 -6.95 17.51 -8.23
N ASN A 330 -7.80 17.43 -7.21
CA ASN A 330 -8.42 18.60 -6.59
C ASN A 330 -7.35 19.41 -5.83
N ALA A 331 -7.71 20.62 -5.38
CA ALA A 331 -6.81 21.41 -4.54
C ALA A 331 -6.54 20.67 -3.22
N LYS A 332 -5.26 20.50 -2.87
CA LYS A 332 -4.84 19.85 -1.63
C LYS A 332 -5.34 20.63 -0.41
N PRO A 333 -6.16 20.03 0.47
CA PRO A 333 -6.62 20.72 1.66
C PRO A 333 -5.47 21.07 2.60
N ALA A 334 -5.58 22.20 3.30
CA ALA A 334 -4.57 22.67 4.26
C ALA A 334 -4.28 21.65 5.38
N LEU A 335 -5.25 20.78 5.69
CA LEU A 335 -5.06 19.68 6.62
C LEU A 335 -3.89 18.76 6.21
N TYR A 336 -3.66 18.56 4.91
CA TYR A 336 -2.65 17.64 4.38
C TYR A 336 -1.38 18.34 3.87
N SER A 337 -1.34 19.67 3.92
CA SER A 337 -0.16 20.47 3.57
C SER A 337 0.97 20.30 4.57
#